data_AF-A0A1E4I0S1-F1
#
_entry.id   AF-A0A1E4I0S1-F1
#
_cell.length_a   1.000
_cell.length_b   1.000
_cell.length_c   1.000
_cell.angle_alpha   90.00
_cell.angle_beta   90.00
_cell.angle_gamma   90.00
#
_symmetry.space_group_name_H-M   'P 1'
#
loop_
_entity.id
_entity.type
_entity.pdbx_description
1 polymer ?
#
loop_
_entity_poly.entity_id
_entity_poly.type
_entity_poly.pdbx_seq_one_letter_code
_entity_poly.pdbx_strand_id
1 'polypeptide(L)'
;MIEPLLVARNATTDLVLLPQMANRHGLITGATGTGKTVTLQTLAEHFSSIGVPCFMSDVKGDLSGVSQAGGGNAKVAERVESLKLEGFAYQGYPVTLWDPFGISGHPVRATVSDMGPLLLGRMLDLNDTQSGVLNLVFKVADDNGLLLLDLKDLRAMLAFVGENAKQFTTEYGNVSSASIGAIQRGLLTLESQGGEQIFGEPMLNIDDLIQTDRGRGVINILAADRLMQSPKLYATLLLWLLSELFENLPEAGDLDKPKLVFFFDEAHLLFTDAPDALVEKIEQVVRLIRSKGVGVYFVTQNPADVPDKVLSQLGNRVQHALRAFSPRDQKAVKAAAETMRDNPALDEAAAITELGVGEALVSLLDAKGRPGVVERAFVVPPQGQIGPITDAQRAQLIQSSLVAGVYDKSIDRESAYETLKA
;
A
#
# COMPACT_ATOMS: atom_id res chain seq x y z
N MET A 1 25.56 -10.83 8.45
CA MET A 1 24.59 -11.09 7.37
C MET A 1 23.31 -11.52 8.04
N ILE A 2 22.20 -10.85 7.75
CA ILE A 2 20.89 -11.18 8.33
C ILE A 2 20.45 -12.54 7.76
N GLU A 3 19.86 -13.40 8.59
CA GLU A 3 19.41 -14.71 8.16
C GLU A 3 18.33 -14.61 7.05
N PRO A 4 18.37 -15.48 6.03
CA PRO A 4 17.31 -15.59 5.04
C PRO A 4 15.95 -15.90 5.69
N LEU A 5 14.89 -15.27 5.18
CA LEU A 5 13.53 -15.41 5.72
C LEU A 5 12.84 -16.60 5.04
N LEU A 6 12.55 -17.67 5.78
CA LEU A 6 11.87 -18.85 5.22
C LEU A 6 10.42 -18.51 4.83
N VAL A 7 10.09 -18.54 3.54
CA VAL A 7 8.74 -18.21 3.04
C VAL A 7 7.89 -19.46 2.85
N ALA A 8 8.48 -20.49 2.27
CA ALA A 8 7.82 -21.75 1.98
C ALA A 8 8.81 -22.92 2.01
N ARG A 9 8.30 -24.14 2.18
CA ARG A 9 9.11 -25.36 2.24
C ARG A 9 8.40 -26.48 1.48
N ASN A 10 9.17 -27.25 0.73
CA ASN A 10 8.75 -28.54 0.19
C ASN A 10 9.63 -29.66 0.76
N ALA A 11 9.50 -30.89 0.26
CA ALA A 11 10.22 -32.04 0.81
C ALA A 11 11.76 -31.94 0.70
N THR A 12 12.27 -31.16 -0.25
CA THR A 12 13.70 -31.10 -0.59
C THR A 12 14.31 -29.71 -0.47
N THR A 13 13.50 -28.65 -0.43
CA THR A 13 13.94 -27.28 -0.66
C THR A 13 13.25 -26.31 0.30
N ASP A 14 14.07 -25.46 0.92
CA ASP A 14 13.64 -24.27 1.64
C ASP A 14 13.67 -23.07 0.70
N LEU A 15 12.52 -22.39 0.57
CA LEU A 15 12.36 -21.22 -0.28
C LEU A 15 12.43 -20.00 0.61
N VAL A 16 13.57 -19.32 0.53
CA VAL A 16 13.91 -18.20 1.42
C VAL A 16 13.93 -16.88 0.66
N LEU A 17 13.43 -15.83 1.30
CA LEU A 17 13.59 -14.45 0.85
C LEU A 17 14.86 -13.87 1.49
N LEU A 18 15.78 -13.39 0.67
CA LEU A 18 16.96 -12.70 1.16
C LEU A 18 16.59 -11.27 1.57
N PRO A 19 16.88 -10.82 2.82
CA PRO A 19 16.53 -9.47 3.28
C PRO A 19 17.03 -8.35 2.37
N GLN A 20 18.28 -8.45 1.89
CA GLN A 20 18.89 -7.50 0.94
C GLN A 20 18.22 -7.47 -0.45
N MET A 21 17.38 -8.47 -0.78
CA MET A 21 16.63 -8.53 -2.03
C MET A 21 15.15 -8.15 -1.85
N ALA A 22 14.71 -7.84 -0.63
CA ALA A 22 13.31 -7.51 -0.35
C ALA A 22 12.89 -6.13 -0.90
N ASN A 23 13.81 -5.19 -1.09
CA ASN A 23 13.53 -3.92 -1.76
C ASN A 23 13.45 -4.03 -3.30
N ARG A 24 13.63 -5.23 -3.86
CA ARG A 24 13.36 -5.51 -5.29
C ARG A 24 11.91 -5.92 -5.55
N HIS A 25 11.03 -5.54 -4.63
CA HIS A 25 9.59 -5.64 -4.73
C HIS A 25 9.08 -7.08 -4.87
N GLY A 26 7.76 -7.25 -4.83
CA GLY A 26 7.16 -8.57 -4.99
C GLY A 26 5.70 -8.54 -5.41
N LEU A 27 5.22 -9.71 -5.81
CA LEU A 27 3.84 -9.97 -6.17
C LEU A 27 3.34 -11.22 -5.46
N ILE A 28 2.20 -11.09 -4.79
CA ILE A 28 1.48 -12.18 -4.14
C ILE A 28 0.11 -12.28 -4.82
N THR A 29 -0.15 -13.40 -5.48
CA THR A 29 -1.34 -13.60 -6.33
C THR A 29 -2.09 -14.87 -6.02
N GLY A 30 -3.35 -14.97 -6.42
CA GLY A 30 -4.21 -16.14 -6.20
C GLY A 30 -5.65 -15.79 -5.88
N ALA A 31 -6.56 -16.75 -5.99
CA ALA A 31 -7.98 -16.55 -5.71
C ALA A 31 -8.26 -16.23 -4.22
N THR A 32 -9.50 -15.83 -3.90
CA THR A 32 -9.92 -15.62 -2.51
C THR A 32 -9.83 -16.91 -1.69
N GLY A 33 -9.27 -16.82 -0.48
CA GLY A 33 -9.17 -17.94 0.45
C GLY A 33 -8.07 -18.96 0.15
N THR A 34 -7.17 -18.70 -0.80
CA THR A 34 -6.11 -19.65 -1.17
C THR A 34 -4.85 -19.55 -0.31
N GLY A 35 -4.64 -18.42 0.37
CA GLY A 35 -3.51 -18.22 1.29
C GLY A 35 -2.78 -16.88 1.17
N LYS A 36 -3.21 -15.98 0.28
CA LYS A 36 -2.57 -14.65 0.09
C LYS A 36 -2.35 -13.87 1.38
N THR A 37 -3.42 -13.65 2.16
CA THR A 37 -3.37 -12.92 3.44
C THR A 37 -2.41 -13.58 4.43
N VAL A 38 -2.37 -14.92 4.46
CA VAL A 38 -1.43 -15.68 5.28
C VAL A 38 0.02 -15.42 4.83
N THR A 39 0.31 -15.47 3.53
CA THR A 39 1.66 -15.11 3.02
C THR A 39 2.04 -13.68 3.36
N LEU A 40 1.13 -12.73 3.17
CA LEU A 40 1.33 -11.32 3.51
C LEU A 40 1.70 -11.19 5.00
N GLN A 41 0.88 -11.76 5.89
CA GLN A 41 1.11 -11.74 7.33
C GLN A 41 2.46 -12.40 7.69
N THR A 42 2.73 -13.61 7.21
CA THR A 42 4.00 -14.31 7.48
C THR A 42 5.22 -13.47 7.05
N LEU A 43 5.16 -12.82 5.87
CA LEU A 43 6.25 -11.95 5.43
C LEU A 43 6.41 -10.71 6.33
N ALA A 44 5.30 -10.05 6.71
CA ALA A 44 5.33 -8.91 7.62
C ALA A 44 5.91 -9.28 8.99
N GLU A 45 5.57 -10.45 9.52
CA GLU A 45 6.12 -11.00 10.77
C GLU A 45 7.63 -11.26 10.67
N HIS A 46 8.09 -11.84 9.56
CA HIS A 46 9.51 -12.05 9.31
C HIS A 46 10.30 -10.74 9.18
N PHE A 47 9.75 -9.75 8.45
CA PHE A 47 10.35 -8.42 8.36
C PHE A 47 10.41 -7.74 9.73
N SER A 48 9.31 -7.74 10.48
CA SER A 48 9.26 -7.20 11.83
C SER A 48 10.32 -7.85 12.72
N SER A 49 10.47 -9.18 12.67
CA SER A 49 11.46 -9.93 13.46
C SER A 49 12.90 -9.49 13.23
N ILE A 50 13.25 -9.08 12.00
CA ILE A 50 14.60 -8.59 11.67
C ILE A 50 14.71 -7.06 11.79
N GLY A 51 13.75 -6.39 12.43
CA GLY A 51 13.75 -4.94 12.62
C GLY A 51 13.47 -4.15 11.34
N VAL A 52 12.65 -4.68 10.44
CA VAL A 52 12.13 -4.00 9.25
C VAL A 52 10.66 -3.66 9.49
N PRO A 53 10.30 -2.39 9.63
CA PRO A 53 8.92 -1.94 9.70
C PRO A 53 8.14 -2.31 8.44
N CYS A 54 6.83 -2.51 8.57
CA CYS A 54 5.94 -2.78 7.44
C CYS A 54 4.78 -1.81 7.44
N PHE A 55 4.24 -1.53 6.26
CA PHE A 55 2.94 -0.87 6.09
C PHE A 55 2.01 -1.81 5.33
N MET A 56 0.78 -1.96 5.80
CA MET A 56 -0.21 -2.86 5.22
C MET A 56 -1.56 -2.14 5.18
N SER A 57 -2.22 -2.16 4.01
CA SER A 57 -3.62 -1.76 3.90
C SER A 57 -4.55 -2.92 4.25
N ASP A 58 -5.30 -2.80 5.34
CA ASP A 58 -6.24 -3.83 5.81
C ASP A 58 -7.66 -3.54 5.33
N VAL A 59 -7.94 -3.99 4.12
CA VAL A 59 -9.23 -3.88 3.44
C VAL A 59 -10.28 -4.81 4.07
N LYS A 60 -9.87 -5.97 4.58
CA LYS A 60 -10.75 -7.02 5.09
C LYS A 60 -10.96 -6.94 6.61
N GLY A 61 -10.13 -6.17 7.31
CA GLY A 61 -10.13 -6.05 8.76
C GLY A 61 -9.52 -7.26 9.47
N ASP A 62 -8.76 -8.11 8.78
CA ASP A 62 -8.31 -9.42 9.28
C ASP A 62 -6.81 -9.48 9.61
N LEU A 63 -6.08 -8.37 9.45
CA LEU A 63 -4.62 -8.34 9.66
C LEU A 63 -4.21 -7.89 11.07
N SER A 64 -5.10 -7.21 11.80
CA SER A 64 -4.82 -6.70 13.16
C SER A 64 -4.42 -7.77 14.19
N GLY A 65 -4.79 -9.04 13.96
CA GLY A 65 -4.41 -10.18 14.79
C GLY A 65 -2.92 -10.39 14.95
N VAL A 66 -2.09 -9.91 14.02
CA VAL A 66 -0.62 -10.02 14.09
C VAL A 66 -0.04 -9.40 15.38
N SER A 67 -0.77 -8.49 16.03
CA SER A 67 -0.40 -7.93 17.33
C SER A 67 -0.45 -8.93 18.50
N GLN A 68 -1.22 -10.01 18.36
CA GLN A 68 -1.45 -11.01 19.39
C GLN A 68 -0.70 -12.30 19.05
N ALA A 69 -0.32 -13.05 20.08
CA ALA A 69 0.19 -14.40 19.87
C ALA A 69 -0.89 -15.25 19.19
N GLY A 70 -0.48 -16.03 18.18
CA GLY A 70 -1.35 -17.01 17.55
C GLY A 70 -1.71 -18.18 18.47
N GLY A 71 -2.19 -19.26 17.86
CA GLY A 71 -2.64 -20.45 18.56
C GLY A 71 -4.13 -20.72 18.35
N GLY A 72 -4.58 -21.90 18.79
CA GLY A 72 -5.98 -22.32 18.65
C GLY A 72 -6.44 -22.65 17.22
N ASN A 73 -5.56 -22.55 16.21
CA ASN A 73 -5.87 -22.88 14.82
C ASN A 73 -5.26 -24.24 14.43
N ALA A 74 -6.13 -25.24 14.24
CA ALA A 74 -5.71 -26.61 13.89
C ALA A 74 -4.90 -26.68 12.58
N LYS A 75 -5.24 -25.88 11.57
CA LYS A 75 -4.52 -25.86 10.28
C LYS A 75 -3.10 -25.32 10.43
N VAL A 76 -2.90 -24.33 11.31
CA VAL A 76 -1.56 -23.81 11.61
C VAL A 76 -0.75 -24.88 12.33
N ALA A 77 -1.31 -25.53 13.34
CA ALA A 77 -0.63 -26.60 14.07
C ALA A 77 -0.20 -27.76 13.15
N GLU A 78 -1.12 -28.24 12.30
CA GLU A 78 -0.84 -29.27 11.29
C GLU A 78 0.25 -28.82 10.30
N ARG A 79 0.22 -27.55 9.87
CA ARG A 79 1.25 -27.00 8.98
C ARG A 79 2.63 -26.93 9.65
N VAL A 80 2.70 -26.53 10.91
CA VAL A 80 3.96 -26.49 11.68
C VAL A 80 4.57 -27.88 11.81
N GLU A 81 3.74 -28.88 12.13
CA GLU A 81 4.17 -30.28 12.27
C GLU A 81 4.63 -30.87 10.93
N SER A 82 3.82 -30.74 9.88
CA SER A 82 4.15 -31.26 8.54
C SER A 82 5.42 -30.64 7.95
N LEU A 83 5.65 -29.34 8.17
CA LEU A 83 6.85 -28.66 7.69
C LEU A 83 8.07 -28.83 8.61
N LYS A 84 7.90 -29.48 9.77
CA LYS A 84 8.95 -29.65 10.79
C LYS A 84 9.64 -28.33 11.13
N LEU A 85 8.85 -27.31 11.44
CA LEU A 85 9.37 -25.97 11.77
C LEU A 85 9.96 -25.97 13.18
N GLU A 86 11.25 -26.28 13.27
CA GLU A 86 12.01 -26.21 14.53
C GLU A 86 12.01 -24.77 15.07
N GLY A 87 11.78 -24.62 16.38
CA GLY A 87 11.77 -23.30 17.03
C GLY A 87 10.53 -22.45 16.76
N PHE A 88 9.51 -22.98 16.09
CA PHE A 88 8.25 -22.26 15.91
C PHE A 88 7.59 -21.97 17.27
N ALA A 89 7.33 -20.70 17.55
CA ALA A 89 6.61 -20.25 18.73
C ALA A 89 5.58 -19.20 18.33
N TYR A 90 4.37 -19.32 18.88
CA TYR A 90 3.35 -18.29 18.72
C TYR A 90 3.78 -17.02 19.44
N GLN A 91 3.68 -15.88 18.78
CA GLN A 91 4.05 -14.58 19.32
C GLN A 91 3.31 -13.44 18.63
N GLY A 92 3.11 -12.34 19.35
CA GLY A 92 2.58 -11.10 18.81
C GLY A 92 3.69 -10.12 18.42
N TYR A 93 3.38 -9.22 17.49
CA TYR A 93 4.31 -8.24 16.92
C TYR A 93 3.91 -6.80 17.29
N PRO A 94 4.85 -5.85 17.33
CA PRO A 94 4.50 -4.45 17.55
C PRO A 94 3.66 -3.93 16.38
N VAL A 95 2.49 -3.36 16.68
CA VAL A 95 1.53 -2.88 15.69
C VAL A 95 1.10 -1.46 16.02
N THR A 96 1.06 -0.61 14.99
CA THR A 96 0.40 0.70 15.03
C THR A 96 -0.79 0.68 14.09
N LEU A 97 -1.96 1.10 14.59
CA LEU A 97 -3.19 1.15 13.82
C LEU A 97 -3.42 2.57 13.29
N TRP A 98 -3.72 2.67 12.01
CA TRP A 98 -3.96 3.91 11.28
C TRP A 98 -5.37 3.89 10.69
N ASP A 99 -6.05 5.04 10.66
CA ASP A 99 -7.38 5.18 10.08
C ASP A 99 -7.56 6.64 9.61
N PRO A 100 -7.84 6.91 8.32
CA PRO A 100 -8.03 8.28 7.85
C PRO A 100 -9.21 9.00 8.51
N PHE A 101 -10.16 8.25 9.07
CA PHE A 101 -11.30 8.79 9.81
C PHE A 101 -11.09 8.83 11.34
N GLY A 102 -9.99 8.27 11.84
CA GLY A 102 -9.61 8.30 13.26
C GLY A 102 -10.50 7.48 14.21
N ILE A 103 -11.21 6.47 13.72
CA ILE A 103 -12.16 5.66 14.51
C ILE A 103 -11.52 4.36 14.99
N SER A 104 -10.85 3.66 14.08
CA SER A 104 -10.26 2.34 14.30
C SER A 104 -8.74 2.36 14.48
N GLY A 105 -8.13 3.55 14.47
CA GLY A 105 -6.70 3.82 14.55
C GLY A 105 -6.39 5.33 14.64
N HIS A 106 -5.11 5.68 14.62
CA HIS A 106 -4.67 7.08 14.61
C HIS A 106 -5.06 7.76 13.27
N PRO A 107 -5.54 9.02 13.30
CA PRO A 107 -5.86 9.77 12.09
C PRO A 107 -4.68 9.84 11.11
N VAL A 108 -4.92 9.47 9.86
CA VAL A 108 -3.98 9.71 8.76
C VAL A 108 -4.44 10.95 8.00
N ARG A 109 -3.60 11.99 7.99
CA ARG A 109 -3.88 13.24 7.26
C ARG A 109 -2.79 13.55 6.25
N ALA A 110 -3.22 14.17 5.16
CA ALA A 110 -2.39 14.81 4.14
C ALA A 110 -2.79 16.29 4.05
N THR A 111 -1.93 17.17 3.54
CA THR A 111 -2.40 18.51 3.14
C THR A 111 -2.84 18.51 1.68
N VAL A 112 -3.69 19.46 1.28
CA VAL A 112 -4.08 19.61 -0.14
C VAL A 112 -2.87 19.90 -1.02
N SER A 113 -1.96 20.76 -0.57
CA SER A 113 -0.70 21.07 -1.23
C SER A 113 0.14 19.81 -1.47
N ASP A 114 0.28 18.98 -0.44
CA ASP A 114 1.10 17.76 -0.46
C ASP A 114 0.48 16.64 -1.33
N MET A 115 -0.85 16.50 -1.29
CA MET A 115 -1.57 15.60 -2.20
C MET A 115 -1.38 16.02 -3.67
N GLY A 116 -1.42 17.32 -3.93
CA GLY A 116 -1.17 17.89 -5.26
C GLY A 116 -2.31 17.69 -6.27
N PRO A 117 -2.25 18.39 -7.41
CA PRO A 117 -3.34 18.45 -8.38
C PRO A 117 -3.58 17.14 -9.13
N LEU A 118 -2.55 16.31 -9.35
CA LEU A 118 -2.68 15.05 -10.07
C LEU A 118 -3.51 14.03 -9.29
N LEU A 119 -3.16 13.81 -8.02
CA LEU A 119 -3.83 12.86 -7.14
C LEU A 119 -5.24 13.34 -6.76
N LEU A 120 -5.41 14.65 -6.52
CA LEU A 120 -6.74 15.23 -6.32
C LEU A 120 -7.60 15.13 -7.58
N GLY A 121 -7.03 15.35 -8.78
CA GLY A 121 -7.74 15.16 -10.03
C GLY A 121 -8.29 13.74 -10.17
N ARG A 122 -7.50 12.74 -9.79
CA ARG A 122 -7.96 11.34 -9.72
C ARG A 122 -9.06 11.13 -8.68
N MET A 123 -8.89 11.69 -7.48
CA MET A 123 -9.85 11.55 -6.38
C MET A 123 -11.21 12.15 -6.74
N LEU A 124 -11.22 13.28 -7.45
CA LEU A 124 -12.40 14.03 -7.88
C LEU A 124 -12.95 13.58 -9.24
N ASP A 125 -12.33 12.59 -9.88
CA ASP A 125 -12.70 12.08 -11.20
C ASP A 125 -12.70 13.15 -12.31
N LEU A 126 -11.69 14.00 -12.30
CA LEU A 126 -11.57 15.11 -13.24
C LEU A 126 -11.13 14.62 -14.63
N ASN A 127 -11.74 15.20 -15.67
CA ASN A 127 -11.23 15.06 -17.04
C ASN A 127 -9.99 15.95 -17.27
N ASP A 128 -9.34 15.83 -18.43
CA ASP A 128 -8.11 16.56 -18.75
C ASP A 128 -8.25 18.07 -18.63
N THR A 129 -9.37 18.64 -19.08
CA THR A 129 -9.64 20.07 -19.00
C THR A 129 -9.79 20.54 -17.56
N GLN A 130 -10.52 19.78 -16.73
CA GLN A 130 -10.69 20.09 -15.30
C GLN A 130 -9.38 19.91 -14.54
N SER A 131 -8.62 18.87 -14.84
CA SER A 131 -7.29 18.63 -14.29
C SER A 131 -6.33 19.77 -14.65
N GLY A 132 -6.36 20.28 -15.88
CA GLY A 132 -5.60 21.46 -16.28
C GLY A 132 -5.95 22.71 -15.46
N VAL A 133 -7.24 22.95 -15.21
CA VAL A 133 -7.70 24.05 -14.36
C VAL A 133 -7.26 23.85 -12.90
N LEU A 134 -7.31 22.63 -12.37
CA LEU A 134 -6.83 22.34 -11.02
C LEU A 134 -5.32 22.61 -10.89
N ASN A 135 -4.52 22.18 -11.87
CA ASN A 135 -3.08 22.49 -11.90
C ASN A 135 -2.81 24.00 -11.90
N LEU A 136 -3.59 24.76 -12.67
CA LEU A 136 -3.50 26.22 -12.69
C LEU A 136 -3.82 26.82 -11.32
N VAL A 137 -4.85 26.33 -10.64
CA VAL A 137 -5.22 26.81 -9.29
C VAL A 137 -4.09 26.59 -8.29
N PHE A 138 -3.45 25.42 -8.33
CA PHE A 138 -2.25 25.14 -7.52
C PHE A 138 -1.10 26.08 -7.85
N LYS A 139 -0.84 26.30 -9.14
CA LYS A 139 0.22 27.21 -9.58
C LYS A 139 0.00 28.64 -9.08
N VAL A 140 -1.24 29.14 -9.15
CA VAL A 140 -1.60 30.47 -8.62
C VAL A 140 -1.43 30.51 -7.09
N ALA A 141 -1.79 29.45 -6.36
CA ALA A 141 -1.55 29.39 -4.91
C ALA A 141 -0.05 29.51 -4.58
N ASP A 142 0.79 28.71 -5.25
CA ASP A 142 2.24 28.70 -5.07
C ASP A 142 2.87 30.07 -5.37
N ASP A 143 2.49 30.70 -6.49
CA ASP A 143 3.05 31.99 -6.91
C ASP A 143 2.64 33.14 -5.96
N ASN A 144 1.56 32.97 -5.20
CA ASN A 144 1.10 33.93 -4.19
C ASN A 144 1.49 33.51 -2.75
N GLY A 145 2.21 32.40 -2.57
CA GLY A 145 2.59 31.90 -1.25
C GLY A 145 1.40 31.47 -0.37
N LEU A 146 0.30 31.05 -0.99
CA LEU A 146 -0.94 30.66 -0.31
C LEU A 146 -0.92 29.15 0.00
N LEU A 147 -0.98 28.80 1.29
CA LEU A 147 -0.98 27.41 1.74
C LEU A 147 -2.34 26.75 1.49
N LEU A 148 -2.34 25.56 0.89
CA LEU A 148 -3.53 24.73 0.74
C LEU A 148 -3.44 23.56 1.72
N LEU A 149 -3.98 23.74 2.92
CA LEU A 149 -3.92 22.74 3.98
C LEU A 149 -5.10 21.78 3.85
N ASP A 150 -6.30 22.30 3.61
CA ASP A 150 -7.52 21.51 3.61
C ASP A 150 -8.50 21.85 2.46
N LEU A 151 -9.71 21.29 2.52
CA LEU A 151 -10.74 21.49 1.49
C LEU A 151 -11.34 22.91 1.49
N LYS A 152 -11.36 23.64 2.62
CA LYS A 152 -11.83 25.05 2.64
C LYS A 152 -10.85 25.94 1.88
N ASP A 153 -9.54 25.67 2.00
CA ASP A 153 -8.51 26.38 1.26
C ASP A 153 -8.65 26.20 -0.25
N LEU A 154 -8.76 24.95 -0.71
CA LEU A 154 -8.90 24.67 -2.13
C LEU A 154 -10.16 25.29 -2.72
N ARG A 155 -11.26 25.27 -1.96
CA ARG A 155 -12.52 25.91 -2.36
C ARG A 155 -12.37 27.43 -2.48
N ALA A 156 -11.71 28.07 -1.52
CA ALA A 156 -11.45 29.51 -1.55
C ALA A 156 -10.56 29.87 -2.75
N MET A 157 -9.51 29.11 -3.01
CA MET A 157 -8.67 29.29 -4.19
C MET A 157 -9.42 29.13 -5.51
N LEU A 158 -10.27 28.11 -5.62
CA LEU A 158 -11.11 27.90 -6.82
C LEU A 158 -12.05 29.09 -7.06
N ALA A 159 -12.64 29.64 -6.00
CA ALA A 159 -13.49 30.84 -6.09
C ALA A 159 -12.67 32.06 -6.53
N PHE A 160 -11.53 32.30 -5.88
CA PHE A 160 -10.62 33.41 -6.21
C PHE A 160 -10.15 33.36 -7.67
N VAL A 161 -9.70 32.20 -8.14
CA VAL A 161 -9.27 32.01 -9.54
C VAL A 161 -10.44 32.18 -10.51
N GLY A 162 -11.64 31.71 -10.16
CA GLY A 162 -12.84 31.89 -10.96
C GLY A 162 -13.28 33.35 -11.10
N GLU A 163 -13.26 34.11 -10.02
CA GLU A 163 -13.61 35.55 -9.99
C GLU A 163 -12.60 36.40 -10.75
N ASN A 164 -11.32 36.00 -10.73
CA ASN A 164 -10.21 36.70 -11.37
C ASN A 164 -9.75 36.06 -12.69
N ALA A 165 -10.59 35.19 -13.29
CA ALA A 165 -10.21 34.36 -14.45
C ALA A 165 -9.61 35.15 -15.62
N LYS A 166 -10.08 36.38 -15.87
CA LYS A 166 -9.56 37.24 -16.95
C LYS A 166 -8.08 37.62 -16.76
N GLN A 167 -7.65 37.82 -15.51
CA GLN A 167 -6.27 38.14 -15.17
C GLN A 167 -5.37 36.92 -15.41
N PHE A 168 -5.81 35.74 -14.95
CA PHE A 168 -5.02 34.52 -15.07
C PHE A 168 -5.01 33.93 -16.48
N THR A 169 -6.01 34.24 -17.31
CA THR A 169 -6.13 33.71 -18.68
C THR A 169 -4.91 34.02 -19.55
N THR A 170 -4.35 35.23 -19.42
CA THR A 170 -3.21 35.65 -20.25
C THR A 170 -1.91 34.95 -19.88
N GLU A 171 -1.75 34.59 -18.60
CA GLU A 171 -0.51 34.05 -18.06
C GLU A 171 -0.51 32.52 -17.96
N TYR A 172 -1.67 31.93 -17.63
CA TYR A 172 -1.79 30.49 -17.33
C TYR A 172 -2.73 29.74 -18.28
N GLY A 173 -3.45 30.44 -19.16
CA GLY A 173 -4.41 29.85 -20.09
C GLY A 173 -5.87 29.90 -19.60
N ASN A 174 -6.80 29.47 -20.44
CA ASN A 174 -8.23 29.71 -20.24
C ASN A 174 -8.81 28.96 -19.03
N VAL A 175 -9.38 29.71 -18.09
CA VAL A 175 -10.11 29.16 -16.94
C VAL A 175 -11.61 29.26 -17.22
N SER A 176 -12.26 28.12 -17.49
CA SER A 176 -13.71 28.09 -17.69
C SER A 176 -14.46 28.01 -16.35
N SER A 177 -15.52 28.81 -16.20
CA SER A 177 -16.41 28.75 -15.03
C SER A 177 -17.08 27.39 -14.87
N ALA A 178 -17.33 26.69 -15.98
CA ALA A 178 -17.86 25.33 -15.98
C ALA A 178 -16.90 24.32 -15.31
N SER A 179 -15.59 24.43 -15.59
CA SER A 179 -14.57 23.58 -14.95
C SER A 179 -14.48 23.86 -13.46
N ILE A 180 -14.42 25.13 -13.05
CA ILE A 180 -14.41 25.52 -11.62
C ILE A 180 -15.62 24.94 -10.89
N GLY A 181 -16.82 25.12 -11.45
CA GLY A 181 -18.04 24.58 -10.84
C GLY A 181 -18.08 23.06 -10.78
N ALA A 182 -17.46 22.35 -11.74
CA ALA A 182 -17.34 20.90 -11.70
C ALA A 182 -16.41 20.43 -10.57
N ILE A 183 -15.24 21.06 -10.44
CA ILE A 183 -14.28 20.75 -9.36
C ILE A 183 -14.92 21.01 -7.99
N GLN A 184 -15.60 22.15 -7.82
CA GLN A 184 -16.29 22.48 -6.56
C GLN A 184 -17.36 21.44 -6.18
N ARG A 185 -18.13 20.90 -7.14
CA ARG A 185 -19.09 19.81 -6.88
C ARG A 185 -18.39 18.50 -6.51
N GLY A 186 -17.23 18.22 -7.11
CA GLY A 186 -16.38 17.11 -6.71
C GLY A 186 -15.95 17.23 -5.25
N LEU A 187 -15.51 18.42 -4.83
CA LEU A 187 -15.13 18.67 -3.44
C LEU A 187 -16.29 18.45 -2.47
N LEU A 188 -17.49 18.94 -2.77
CA LEU A 188 -18.68 18.67 -1.96
C LEU A 188 -19.01 17.18 -1.84
N THR A 189 -18.80 16.42 -2.92
CA THR A 189 -18.99 14.96 -2.90
C THR A 189 -17.96 14.30 -1.99
N LEU A 190 -16.69 14.71 -2.09
CA LEU A 190 -15.61 14.20 -1.26
C LEU A 190 -15.84 14.51 0.23
N GLU A 191 -16.30 15.71 0.57
CA GLU A 191 -16.66 16.09 1.94
C GLU A 191 -17.78 15.19 2.49
N SER A 192 -18.81 14.93 1.68
CA SER A 192 -19.90 14.02 2.08
C SER A 192 -19.44 12.59 2.35
N GLN A 193 -18.27 12.20 1.82
CA GLN A 193 -17.63 10.90 2.04
C GLN A 193 -16.58 10.92 3.18
N GLY A 194 -16.46 12.05 3.90
CA GLY A 194 -15.50 12.21 4.98
C GLY A 194 -14.10 12.65 4.52
N GLY A 195 -13.99 13.33 3.38
CA GLY A 195 -12.73 13.91 2.92
C GLY A 195 -12.15 14.94 3.90
N GLU A 196 -13.00 15.66 4.65
CA GLU A 196 -12.56 16.67 5.62
C GLU A 196 -11.66 16.09 6.73
N GLN A 197 -11.84 14.82 7.10
CA GLN A 197 -10.98 14.20 8.13
C GLN A 197 -9.58 13.86 7.61
N ILE A 198 -9.42 13.76 6.29
CA ILE A 198 -8.19 13.33 5.61
C ILE A 198 -7.30 14.51 5.27
N PHE A 199 -7.88 15.68 5.01
CA PHE A 199 -7.11 16.87 4.66
C PHE A 199 -6.92 17.80 5.87
N GLY A 200 -5.67 18.06 6.24
CA GLY A 200 -5.32 18.99 7.30
C GLY A 200 -4.08 18.59 8.10
N GLU A 201 -3.89 19.25 9.25
CA GLU A 201 -2.72 19.05 10.12
C GLU A 201 -3.10 18.38 11.46
N PRO A 202 -2.17 17.69 12.16
CA PRO A 202 -0.83 17.37 11.68
C PRO A 202 -0.87 16.32 10.57
N MET A 203 -0.12 16.61 9.50
CA MET A 203 0.13 15.67 8.42
C MET A 203 0.91 14.47 8.95
N LEU A 204 0.67 13.29 8.37
CA LEU A 204 1.43 12.09 8.72
C LEU A 204 2.93 12.34 8.54
N ASN A 205 3.70 12.11 9.60
CA ASN A 205 5.16 12.07 9.48
C ASN A 205 5.59 10.68 9.03
N ILE A 206 6.22 10.58 7.86
CA ILE A 206 6.69 9.29 7.32
C ILE A 206 7.71 8.58 8.22
N ASP A 207 8.46 9.32 9.06
CA ASP A 207 9.41 8.72 10.01
C ASP A 207 8.70 7.85 11.06
N ASP A 208 7.44 8.16 11.37
CA ASP A 208 6.64 7.36 12.30
C ASP A 208 6.28 5.98 11.72
N LEU A 209 6.33 5.81 10.39
CA LEU A 209 6.14 4.51 9.75
C LEU A 209 7.39 3.62 9.80
N ILE A 210 8.56 4.18 10.12
CA ILE A 210 9.86 3.50 10.05
C ILE A 210 10.36 3.13 11.47
N GLN A 211 9.49 3.22 12.46
CA GLN A 211 9.83 2.96 13.86
C GLN A 211 10.03 1.47 14.16
N THR A 212 10.83 1.21 15.20
CA THR A 212 11.04 -0.13 15.78
C THR A 212 10.67 -0.13 17.26
N ASP A 213 10.13 -1.24 17.76
CA ASP A 213 9.91 -1.49 19.18
C ASP A 213 10.66 -2.75 19.63
N ARG A 214 11.53 -2.60 20.63
CA ARG A 214 12.41 -3.67 21.18
C ARG A 214 13.18 -4.44 20.09
N GLY A 215 13.69 -3.71 19.10
CA GLY A 215 14.47 -4.27 17.98
C GLY A 215 13.62 -4.89 16.86
N ARG A 216 12.29 -4.97 17.03
CA ARG A 216 11.37 -5.42 15.99
C ARG A 216 10.77 -4.25 15.22
N GLY A 217 10.59 -4.38 13.92
CA GLY A 217 9.97 -3.35 13.08
C GLY A 217 8.48 -3.24 13.39
N VAL A 218 7.97 -2.01 13.52
CA VAL A 218 6.54 -1.79 13.75
C VAL A 218 5.75 -2.18 12.49
N ILE A 219 4.69 -2.96 12.65
CA ILE A 219 3.74 -3.29 11.60
C ILE A 219 2.62 -2.24 11.62
N ASN A 220 2.65 -1.33 10.66
CA ASN A 220 1.66 -0.29 10.47
C ASN A 220 0.48 -0.85 9.67
N ILE A 221 -0.72 -0.80 10.25
CA ILE A 221 -1.94 -1.32 9.63
C ILE A 221 -2.91 -0.17 9.41
N LEU A 222 -3.21 0.13 8.15
CA LEU A 222 -4.24 1.08 7.76
C LEU A 222 -5.60 0.37 7.69
N ALA A 223 -6.51 0.69 8.61
CA ALA A 223 -7.90 0.26 8.54
C ALA A 223 -8.55 0.89 7.30
N ALA A 224 -8.89 0.07 6.31
CA ALA A 224 -9.38 0.51 5.01
C ALA A 224 -10.78 -0.02 4.67
N ASP A 225 -11.46 -0.67 5.62
CA ASP A 225 -12.81 -1.21 5.47
C ASP A 225 -13.82 -0.15 5.01
N ARG A 226 -13.74 1.06 5.58
CA ARG A 226 -14.58 2.20 5.15
C ARG A 226 -14.09 2.86 3.87
N LEU A 227 -12.77 2.98 3.70
CA LEU A 227 -12.17 3.54 2.48
C LEU A 227 -12.59 2.75 1.24
N MET A 228 -12.94 1.48 1.41
CA MET A 228 -13.40 0.65 0.31
C MET A 228 -14.76 1.01 -0.27
N GLN A 229 -15.54 1.81 0.45
CA GLN A 229 -16.74 2.44 -0.09
C GLN A 229 -16.39 3.54 -1.12
N SER A 230 -15.16 4.06 -1.06
CA SER A 230 -14.59 5.06 -1.99
C SER A 230 -13.25 4.57 -2.57
N PRO A 231 -13.25 3.60 -3.52
CA PRO A 231 -12.03 3.01 -4.08
C PRO A 231 -11.01 4.02 -4.63
N LYS A 232 -11.47 5.14 -5.20
CA LYS A 232 -10.60 6.21 -5.71
C LYS A 232 -9.84 6.90 -4.56
N LEU A 233 -10.51 7.16 -3.44
CA LEU A 233 -9.89 7.75 -2.25
C LEU A 233 -8.85 6.80 -1.65
N TYR A 234 -9.19 5.50 -1.53
CA TYR A 234 -8.26 4.46 -1.09
C TYR A 234 -6.98 4.44 -1.95
N ALA A 235 -7.15 4.34 -3.28
CA ALA A 235 -6.02 4.29 -4.19
C ALA A 235 -5.17 5.57 -4.11
N THR A 236 -5.81 6.73 -4.12
CA THR A 236 -5.12 8.01 -4.04
C THR A 236 -4.32 8.16 -2.75
N LEU A 237 -4.89 7.84 -1.58
CA LEU A 237 -4.19 7.93 -0.29
C LEU A 237 -2.95 7.03 -0.26
N LEU A 238 -3.07 5.82 -0.79
CA LEU A 238 -1.97 4.86 -0.81
C LEU A 238 -0.85 5.27 -1.79
N LEU A 239 -1.19 5.87 -2.93
CA LEU A 239 -0.22 6.42 -3.86
C LEU A 239 0.45 7.69 -3.35
N TRP A 240 -0.31 8.53 -2.65
CA TRP A 240 0.23 9.67 -1.93
C TRP A 240 1.28 9.22 -0.93
N LEU A 241 0.96 8.26 -0.06
CA LEU A 241 1.90 7.77 0.95
C LEU A 241 3.19 7.20 0.34
N LEU A 242 3.07 6.47 -0.77
CA LEU A 242 4.24 5.96 -1.49
C LEU A 242 5.08 7.08 -2.12
N SER A 243 4.43 8.14 -2.61
CA SER A 243 5.10 9.32 -3.17
C SER A 243 5.83 10.10 -2.08
N GLU A 244 5.19 10.31 -0.93
CA GLU A 244 5.79 10.96 0.24
C GLU A 244 7.06 10.24 0.73
N LEU A 245 7.01 8.90 0.79
CA LEU A 245 8.20 8.10 1.12
C LEU A 245 9.31 8.28 0.09
N PHE A 246 8.97 8.31 -1.21
CA PHE A 246 9.95 8.49 -2.27
C PHE A 246 10.59 9.88 -2.24
N GLU A 247 9.81 10.93 -1.98
CA GLU A 247 10.26 12.32 -2.03
C GLU A 247 11.09 12.70 -0.80
N ASN A 248 10.69 12.22 0.39
CA ASN A 248 11.33 12.61 1.65
C ASN A 248 12.43 11.66 2.14
N LEU A 249 12.45 10.38 1.72
CA LEU A 249 13.52 9.49 2.16
C LEU A 249 14.86 9.79 1.45
N PRO A 250 15.99 9.74 2.16
CA PRO A 250 17.30 9.84 1.54
C PRO A 250 17.65 8.55 0.78
N GLU A 251 18.45 8.70 -0.27
CA GLU A 251 19.08 7.56 -0.95
C GLU A 251 19.85 6.70 0.05
N ALA A 252 19.70 5.38 -0.06
CA ALA A 252 20.23 4.42 0.89
C ALA A 252 21.24 3.43 0.28
N GLY A 253 21.30 3.34 -1.05
CA GLY A 253 22.16 2.38 -1.73
C GLY A 253 21.75 0.93 -1.47
N ASP A 254 22.74 0.02 -1.50
CA ASP A 254 22.53 -1.40 -1.23
C ASP A 254 22.65 -1.70 0.27
N LEU A 255 21.50 -1.84 0.94
CA LEU A 255 21.42 -2.19 2.36
C LEU A 255 21.31 -3.70 2.58
N ASP A 256 21.75 -4.19 3.75
CA ASP A 256 21.59 -5.58 4.18
C ASP A 256 20.11 -5.99 4.34
N LYS A 257 19.23 -5.02 4.57
CA LYS A 257 17.77 -5.14 4.67
C LYS A 257 17.10 -3.82 4.27
N PRO A 258 15.83 -3.82 3.82
CA PRO A 258 15.08 -2.59 3.56
C PRO A 258 14.88 -1.75 4.84
N LYS A 259 14.62 -0.46 4.67
CA LYS A 259 14.16 0.46 5.73
C LYS A 259 12.68 0.26 6.05
N LEU A 260 11.87 -0.09 5.04
CA LEU A 260 10.42 -0.26 5.15
C LEU A 260 9.95 -1.22 4.05
N VAL A 261 8.92 -2.01 4.33
CA VAL A 261 8.22 -2.81 3.32
C VAL A 261 6.75 -2.41 3.26
N PHE A 262 6.27 -2.06 2.08
CA PHE A 262 4.89 -1.66 1.82
C PHE A 262 4.11 -2.79 1.15
N PHE A 263 2.98 -3.20 1.72
CA PHE A 263 2.07 -4.18 1.16
C PHE A 263 0.78 -3.50 0.72
N PHE A 264 0.45 -3.62 -0.55
CA PHE A 264 -0.83 -3.18 -1.12
C PHE A 264 -1.77 -4.39 -1.20
N ASP A 265 -2.64 -4.58 -0.21
CA ASP A 265 -3.75 -5.54 -0.36
C ASP A 265 -4.78 -5.00 -1.36
N GLU A 266 -5.35 -5.90 -2.14
CA GLU A 266 -6.23 -5.57 -3.27
C GLU A 266 -5.61 -4.55 -4.24
N ALA A 267 -4.36 -4.78 -4.63
CA ALA A 267 -3.57 -3.89 -5.49
C ALA A 267 -4.25 -3.50 -6.81
N HIS A 268 -5.19 -4.29 -7.32
CA HIS A 268 -5.99 -3.97 -8.50
C HIS A 268 -6.71 -2.62 -8.41
N LEU A 269 -7.02 -2.15 -7.20
CA LEU A 269 -7.67 -0.86 -6.95
C LEU A 269 -6.80 0.34 -7.33
N LEU A 270 -5.48 0.19 -7.32
CA LEU A 270 -4.55 1.25 -7.73
C LEU A 270 -4.59 1.49 -9.25
N PHE A 271 -4.94 0.47 -10.02
CA PHE A 271 -4.80 0.47 -11.48
C PHE A 271 -6.15 0.50 -12.22
N THR A 272 -7.24 0.06 -11.57
CA THR A 272 -8.57 0.03 -12.19
C THR A 272 -8.99 1.43 -12.65
N ASP A 273 -9.24 1.60 -13.95
CA ASP A 273 -9.58 2.88 -14.60
C ASP A 273 -8.56 4.01 -14.34
N ALA A 274 -7.32 3.69 -13.95
CA ALA A 274 -6.29 4.69 -13.70
C ALA A 274 -5.84 5.35 -15.02
N PRO A 275 -5.77 6.69 -15.11
CA PRO A 275 -5.22 7.36 -16.29
C PRO A 275 -3.75 6.97 -16.53
N ASP A 276 -3.32 6.98 -17.79
CA ASP A 276 -1.95 6.61 -18.16
C ASP A 276 -0.89 7.39 -17.37
N ALA A 277 -1.09 8.69 -17.19
CA ALA A 277 -0.18 9.53 -16.40
C ALA A 277 -0.01 9.07 -14.95
N LEU A 278 -1.08 8.52 -14.34
CA LEU A 278 -1.02 7.97 -13.00
C LEU A 278 -0.26 6.64 -12.98
N VAL A 279 -0.53 5.76 -13.95
CA VAL A 279 0.18 4.48 -14.09
C VAL A 279 1.69 4.70 -14.29
N GLU A 280 2.07 5.70 -15.09
CA GLU A 280 3.47 6.08 -15.31
C GLU A 280 4.13 6.62 -14.03
N LYS A 281 3.42 7.46 -13.24
CA LYS A 281 3.92 7.90 -11.93
C LYS A 281 4.11 6.72 -10.98
N ILE A 282 3.17 5.76 -10.93
CA ILE A 282 3.30 4.55 -10.10
C ILE A 282 4.53 3.74 -10.51
N GLU A 283 4.70 3.47 -11.81
CA GLU A 283 5.87 2.76 -12.34
C GLU A 283 7.17 3.47 -11.94
N GLN A 284 7.22 4.79 -12.11
CA GLN A 284 8.39 5.58 -11.74
C GLN A 284 8.69 5.49 -10.25
N VAL A 285 7.68 5.66 -9.39
CA VAL A 285 7.85 5.61 -7.93
C VAL A 285 8.30 4.21 -7.51
N VAL A 286 7.65 3.14 -7.97
CA VAL A 286 8.06 1.76 -7.66
C VAL A 286 9.50 1.52 -8.10
N ARG A 287 9.89 1.93 -9.30
CA ARG A 287 11.26 1.76 -9.82
C ARG A 287 12.30 2.49 -8.98
N LEU A 288 12.00 3.72 -8.54
CA LEU A 288 12.98 4.59 -7.88
C LEU A 288 13.01 4.41 -6.35
N ILE A 289 11.90 4.07 -5.71
CA ILE A 289 11.84 3.94 -4.24
C ILE A 289 12.74 2.81 -3.71
N ARG A 290 13.11 1.86 -4.58
CA ARG A 290 14.10 0.83 -4.27
C ARG A 290 15.42 1.41 -3.76
N SER A 291 15.94 2.48 -4.39
CA SER A 291 17.24 3.08 -3.99
C SER A 291 17.16 3.82 -2.65
N LYS A 292 15.94 4.18 -2.21
CA LYS A 292 15.64 4.66 -0.86
C LYS A 292 15.60 3.55 0.19
N GLY A 293 15.67 2.28 -0.23
CA GLY A 293 15.61 1.11 0.64
C GLY A 293 14.19 0.66 0.97
N VAL A 294 13.18 0.98 0.16
CA VAL A 294 11.78 0.56 0.40
C VAL A 294 11.41 -0.61 -0.51
N GLY A 295 10.85 -1.67 0.07
CA GLY A 295 10.23 -2.78 -0.68
C GLY A 295 8.75 -2.53 -0.90
N VAL A 296 8.22 -2.96 -2.05
CA VAL A 296 6.80 -2.81 -2.40
C VAL A 296 6.26 -4.15 -2.85
N TYR A 297 5.19 -4.61 -2.23
CA TYR A 297 4.59 -5.92 -2.49
C TYR A 297 3.13 -5.72 -2.85
N PHE A 298 2.80 -6.04 -4.09
CA PHE A 298 1.41 -6.00 -4.56
C PHE A 298 0.74 -7.32 -4.25
N VAL A 299 -0.41 -7.27 -3.59
CA VAL A 299 -1.22 -8.44 -3.27
C VAL A 299 -2.55 -8.31 -4.02
N THR A 300 -2.79 -9.19 -4.97
CA THR A 300 -3.99 -9.14 -5.82
C THR A 300 -4.49 -10.52 -6.18
N GLN A 301 -5.63 -10.61 -6.83
CA GLN A 301 -6.18 -11.91 -7.23
C GLN A 301 -5.48 -12.44 -8.47
N ASN A 302 -5.24 -11.60 -9.47
CA ASN A 302 -4.66 -11.97 -10.75
C ASN A 302 -3.45 -11.10 -11.09
N PRO A 303 -2.31 -11.68 -11.55
CA PRO A 303 -1.18 -10.87 -12.04
C PRO A 303 -1.56 -9.82 -13.08
N ALA A 304 -2.54 -10.10 -13.94
CA ALA A 304 -3.01 -9.17 -14.97
C ALA A 304 -3.72 -7.92 -14.42
N ASP A 305 -4.00 -7.86 -13.12
CA ASP A 305 -4.53 -6.67 -12.47
C ASP A 305 -3.44 -5.59 -12.28
N VAL A 306 -2.16 -5.96 -12.45
CA VAL A 306 -1.01 -5.05 -12.35
C VAL A 306 -0.47 -4.81 -13.77
N PRO A 307 -0.26 -3.56 -14.22
CA PRO A 307 0.29 -3.27 -15.54
C PRO A 307 1.67 -3.87 -15.78
N ASP A 308 1.96 -4.33 -16.99
CA ASP A 308 3.23 -4.97 -17.37
C ASP A 308 4.47 -4.15 -17.00
N LYS A 309 4.39 -2.82 -17.18
CA LYS A 309 5.48 -1.90 -16.82
C LYS A 309 5.81 -1.98 -15.33
N VAL A 310 4.80 -2.09 -14.46
CA VAL A 310 4.97 -2.26 -13.01
C VAL A 310 5.36 -3.70 -12.68
N LEU A 311 4.71 -4.71 -13.28
CA LEU A 311 5.02 -6.13 -13.09
C LEU A 311 6.50 -6.43 -13.33
N SER A 312 7.11 -5.78 -14.34
CA SER A 312 8.53 -5.94 -14.68
C SER A 312 9.49 -5.50 -13.57
N GLN A 313 9.03 -4.67 -12.62
CA GLN A 313 9.82 -4.20 -11.48
C GLN A 313 9.75 -5.17 -10.28
N LEU A 314 8.84 -6.14 -10.30
CA LEU A 314 8.56 -7.02 -9.17
C LEU A 314 9.39 -8.30 -9.26
N GLY A 315 10.46 -8.38 -8.48
CA GLY A 315 11.42 -9.48 -8.57
C GLY A 315 11.02 -10.77 -7.82
N ASN A 316 10.24 -10.66 -6.74
CA ASN A 316 9.83 -11.80 -5.93
C ASN A 316 8.38 -12.22 -6.25
N ARG A 317 8.12 -13.52 -6.39
CA ARG A 317 6.80 -14.06 -6.78
C ARG A 317 6.32 -15.13 -5.80
N VAL A 318 5.07 -15.00 -5.36
CA VAL A 318 4.32 -16.03 -4.65
C VAL A 318 2.93 -16.16 -5.28
N GLN A 319 2.73 -17.21 -6.06
CA GLN A 319 1.48 -17.48 -6.76
C GLN A 319 0.72 -18.62 -6.05
N HIS A 320 -0.37 -18.26 -5.38
CA HIS A 320 -1.34 -19.22 -4.83
C HIS A 320 -2.30 -19.72 -5.93
N ALA A 321 -3.17 -20.66 -5.58
CA ALA A 321 -4.12 -21.24 -6.52
C ALA A 321 -4.95 -20.18 -7.28
N LEU A 322 -5.17 -20.40 -8.57
CA LEU A 322 -6.16 -19.68 -9.39
C LEU A 322 -7.24 -20.65 -9.84
N ARG A 323 -8.48 -20.16 -9.93
CA ARG A 323 -9.61 -20.96 -10.42
C ARG A 323 -9.77 -20.71 -11.91
N ALA A 324 -9.64 -21.75 -12.73
CA ALA A 324 -9.67 -21.64 -14.20
C ALA A 324 -10.99 -22.16 -14.81
N PHE A 325 -12.11 -21.46 -14.62
CA PHE A 325 -13.41 -21.88 -15.14
C PHE A 325 -13.77 -21.27 -16.50
N SER A 326 -13.23 -20.09 -16.79
CA SER A 326 -13.50 -19.35 -18.01
C SER A 326 -12.25 -19.20 -18.89
N PRO A 327 -12.39 -18.85 -20.18
CA PRO A 327 -11.25 -18.50 -21.03
C PRO A 327 -10.41 -17.33 -20.48
N ARG A 328 -11.04 -16.40 -19.76
CA ARG A 328 -10.34 -15.30 -19.07
C ARG A 328 -9.44 -15.85 -17.97
N ASP A 329 -9.93 -16.81 -17.19
CA ASP A 329 -9.17 -17.40 -16.10
C ASP A 329 -8.01 -18.27 -16.62
N GLN A 330 -8.21 -18.98 -17.72
CA GLN A 330 -7.13 -19.74 -18.37
C GLN A 330 -6.00 -18.81 -18.84
N LYS A 331 -6.33 -17.64 -19.39
CA LYS A 331 -5.34 -16.60 -19.71
C LYS A 331 -4.63 -16.10 -18.46
N ALA A 332 -5.34 -15.92 -17.35
CA ALA A 332 -4.75 -15.50 -16.08
C ALA A 332 -3.75 -16.53 -15.54
N VAL A 333 -4.10 -17.83 -15.58
CA VAL A 333 -3.20 -18.92 -15.20
C VAL A 333 -1.94 -18.92 -16.06
N LYS A 334 -2.10 -18.79 -17.38
CA LYS A 334 -0.96 -18.75 -18.30
C LYS A 334 -0.06 -17.54 -18.03
N ALA A 335 -0.64 -16.36 -17.89
CA ALA A 335 0.11 -15.14 -17.57
C ALA A 335 0.86 -15.28 -16.24
N ALA A 336 0.22 -15.87 -15.21
CA ALA A 336 0.87 -16.15 -13.93
C ALA A 336 2.09 -17.05 -14.08
N ALA A 337 1.97 -18.17 -14.79
CA ALA A 337 3.08 -19.09 -15.06
C ALA A 337 4.24 -18.39 -15.78
N GLU A 338 3.95 -17.57 -16.79
CA GLU A 338 4.94 -16.85 -17.60
C GLU A 338 5.69 -15.74 -16.82
N THR A 339 5.19 -15.32 -15.65
CA THR A 339 5.85 -14.28 -14.82
C THR A 339 6.96 -14.81 -13.92
N MET A 340 7.17 -16.13 -13.88
CA MET A 340 8.13 -16.82 -13.03
C MET A 340 9.23 -17.47 -13.87
N ARG A 341 10.36 -17.78 -13.24
CA ARG A 341 11.41 -18.54 -13.91
C ARG A 341 11.04 -20.01 -13.97
N ASP A 342 10.90 -20.51 -15.20
CA ASP A 342 10.55 -21.89 -15.57
C ASP A 342 11.32 -22.96 -14.80
N ASN A 343 10.59 -24.02 -14.44
CA ASN A 343 11.11 -25.25 -13.86
C ASN A 343 10.78 -26.43 -14.79
N PRO A 344 11.76 -27.01 -15.51
CA PRO A 344 11.52 -28.09 -16.46
C PRO A 344 10.88 -29.36 -15.88
N ALA A 345 10.86 -29.50 -14.54
CA ALA A 345 10.25 -30.63 -13.84
C ALA A 345 8.80 -30.36 -13.40
N LEU A 346 8.26 -29.17 -13.65
CA LEU A 346 6.94 -28.73 -13.21
C LEU A 346 6.16 -28.14 -14.39
N ASP A 347 4.89 -28.54 -14.56
CA ASP A 347 3.97 -27.78 -15.40
C ASP A 347 3.35 -26.68 -14.52
N GLU A 348 3.85 -25.45 -14.61
CA GLU A 348 3.41 -24.36 -13.75
C GLU A 348 1.94 -24.01 -13.97
N ALA A 349 1.47 -24.04 -15.22
CA ALA A 349 0.09 -23.70 -15.55
C ALA A 349 -0.88 -24.74 -14.95
N ALA A 350 -0.57 -26.03 -15.09
CA ALA A 350 -1.34 -27.09 -14.44
C ALA A 350 -1.26 -26.98 -12.92
N ALA A 351 -0.05 -26.82 -12.37
CA ALA A 351 0.19 -26.72 -10.93
C ALA A 351 -0.63 -25.60 -10.29
N ILE A 352 -0.69 -24.41 -10.89
CA ILE A 352 -1.48 -23.27 -10.38
C ILE A 352 -2.96 -23.63 -10.16
N THR A 353 -3.53 -24.50 -10.99
CA THR A 353 -4.92 -24.94 -10.86
C THR A 353 -5.13 -26.04 -9.83
N GLU A 354 -4.06 -26.77 -9.50
CA GLU A 354 -4.05 -27.91 -8.58
C GLU A 354 -3.58 -27.55 -7.16
N LEU A 355 -3.07 -26.34 -6.95
CA LEU A 355 -2.58 -25.88 -5.65
C LEU A 355 -3.65 -25.98 -4.58
N GLY A 356 -3.28 -26.59 -3.45
CA GLY A 356 -4.09 -26.61 -2.23
C GLY A 356 -4.06 -25.28 -1.48
N VAL A 357 -4.89 -25.16 -0.44
CA VAL A 357 -4.86 -23.97 0.44
C VAL A 357 -3.53 -23.89 1.19
N GLY A 358 -2.88 -22.73 1.12
CA GLY A 358 -1.56 -22.50 1.70
C GLY A 358 -0.42 -23.16 0.93
N GLU A 359 -0.69 -23.68 -0.26
CA GLU A 359 0.33 -24.11 -1.22
C GLU A 359 0.51 -23.01 -2.28
N ALA A 360 1.73 -22.81 -2.74
CA ALA A 360 2.05 -21.80 -3.74
C ALA A 360 3.17 -22.26 -4.67
N LEU A 361 3.19 -21.66 -5.87
CA LEU A 361 4.40 -21.57 -6.68
C LEU A 361 5.20 -20.35 -6.24
N VAL A 362 6.47 -20.56 -5.90
CA VAL A 362 7.33 -19.54 -5.31
C VAL A 362 8.60 -19.39 -6.12
N SER A 363 8.93 -18.16 -6.51
CA SER A 363 10.17 -17.79 -7.20
C SER A 363 10.71 -16.51 -6.55
N LEU A 364 11.77 -16.67 -5.76
CA LEU A 364 12.40 -15.58 -5.00
C LEU A 364 13.78 -15.28 -5.56
N LEU A 365 14.28 -14.06 -5.34
CA LEU A 365 15.56 -13.63 -5.92
C LEU A 365 16.76 -14.28 -5.22
N ASP A 366 17.74 -14.69 -6.02
CA ASP A 366 19.06 -15.12 -5.54
C ASP A 366 19.94 -13.93 -5.11
N ALA A 367 21.13 -14.22 -4.57
CA ALA A 367 22.08 -13.18 -4.13
C ALA A 367 22.58 -12.27 -5.27
N LYS A 368 22.38 -12.64 -6.54
CA LYS A 368 22.70 -11.81 -7.71
C LYS A 368 21.47 -11.06 -8.24
N GLY A 369 20.33 -11.13 -7.54
CA GLY A 369 19.08 -10.50 -7.94
C GLY A 369 18.40 -11.17 -9.14
N ARG A 370 18.71 -12.44 -9.43
CA ARG A 370 18.05 -13.22 -10.48
C ARG A 370 16.91 -14.04 -9.86
N PRO A 371 15.74 -14.13 -10.49
CA PRO A 371 14.70 -15.04 -10.03
C PRO A 371 15.22 -16.47 -9.90
N GLY A 372 14.95 -17.10 -8.77
CA GLY A 372 15.15 -18.53 -8.55
C GLY A 372 14.19 -19.35 -9.42
N VAL A 373 14.57 -20.58 -9.75
CA VAL A 373 13.67 -21.53 -10.43
C VAL A 373 12.42 -21.69 -9.57
N VAL A 374 11.24 -21.66 -10.20
CA VAL A 374 9.97 -21.76 -9.49
C VAL A 374 9.81 -23.13 -8.86
N GLU A 375 9.32 -23.16 -7.62
CA GLU A 375 9.09 -24.39 -6.87
C GLU A 375 7.67 -24.41 -6.31
N ARG A 376 7.03 -25.58 -6.34
CA ARG A 376 5.76 -25.84 -5.65
C ARG A 376 6.07 -26.17 -4.20
N ALA A 377 5.48 -25.42 -3.26
CA ALA A 377 5.77 -25.56 -1.85
C ALA A 377 4.62 -25.09 -0.96
N PHE A 378 4.67 -25.50 0.31
CA PHE A 378 3.74 -25.04 1.33
C PHE A 378 4.30 -23.79 2.02
N VAL A 379 3.49 -22.74 2.08
CA VAL A 379 3.82 -21.49 2.77
C VAL A 379 3.90 -21.74 4.27
N VAL A 380 4.90 -21.12 4.91
CA VAL A 380 5.09 -21.13 6.36
C VAL A 380 3.92 -20.39 7.02
N PRO A 381 3.27 -20.98 8.04
CA PRO A 381 2.15 -20.33 8.71
C PRO A 381 2.64 -19.21 9.64
N PRO A 382 1.79 -18.20 9.94
CA PRO A 382 2.15 -17.10 10.81
C PRO A 382 2.25 -17.56 12.27
N GLN A 383 3.07 -16.86 13.04
CA GLN A 383 3.21 -17.00 14.49
C GLN A 383 2.20 -16.13 15.24
N GLY A 384 1.76 -15.03 14.63
CA GLY A 384 0.70 -14.17 15.16
C GLY A 384 -0.70 -14.76 14.97
N GLN A 385 -1.69 -14.14 15.59
CA GLN A 385 -3.09 -14.52 15.40
C GLN A 385 -3.53 -14.21 13.97
N ILE A 386 -4.27 -15.14 13.35
CA ILE A 386 -4.96 -14.92 12.07
C ILE A 386 -6.35 -14.35 12.37
N GLY A 387 -6.71 -13.25 11.72
CA GLY A 387 -8.02 -12.61 11.88
C GLY A 387 -8.01 -11.40 12.83
N PRO A 388 -9.17 -10.78 13.07
CA PRO A 388 -9.26 -9.52 13.81
C PRO A 388 -8.96 -9.66 15.30
N ILE A 389 -8.50 -8.57 15.91
CA ILE A 389 -8.49 -8.39 17.37
C ILE A 389 -9.84 -7.90 17.89
N THR A 390 -10.04 -8.03 19.21
CA THR A 390 -11.18 -7.43 19.91
C THR A 390 -11.05 -5.91 20.02
N ASP A 391 -12.18 -5.21 20.24
CA ASP A 391 -12.19 -3.76 20.44
C ASP A 391 -11.36 -3.31 21.65
N ALA A 392 -11.33 -4.13 22.71
CA ALA A 392 -10.50 -3.86 23.89
C ALA A 392 -9.00 -3.90 23.57
N GLN A 393 -8.56 -4.90 22.80
CA GLN A 393 -7.18 -5.00 22.32
C GLN A 393 -6.85 -3.83 21.39
N ARG A 394 -7.78 -3.45 20.50
CA ARG A 394 -7.62 -2.30 19.61
C ARG A 394 -7.41 -1.01 20.38
N ALA A 395 -8.27 -0.72 21.36
CA ALA A 395 -8.15 0.46 22.20
C ALA A 395 -6.81 0.50 22.95
N GLN A 396 -6.36 -0.66 23.45
CA GLN A 396 -5.06 -0.78 24.11
C GLN A 396 -3.89 -0.49 23.15
N LEU A 397 -3.93 -1.00 21.91
CA LEU A 397 -2.89 -0.71 20.91
C LEU A 397 -2.81 0.78 20.59
N ILE A 398 -3.96 1.44 20.36
CA ILE A 398 -4.01 2.88 20.08
C ILE A 398 -3.45 3.69 21.26
N GLN A 399 -3.81 3.31 22.49
CA GLN A 399 -3.37 4.04 23.68
C GLN A 399 -1.88 3.86 23.99
N SER A 400 -1.30 2.71 23.64
CA SER A 400 0.09 2.36 23.96
C SER A 400 1.07 2.52 22.80
N SER A 401 0.59 3.01 21.64
CA SER A 401 1.43 3.22 20.47
C SER A 401 2.48 4.32 20.71
N LEU A 402 3.55 4.28 19.92
CA LEU A 402 4.62 5.29 19.95
C LEU A 402 4.15 6.68 19.51
N VAL A 403 3.00 6.76 18.84
CA VAL A 403 2.43 8.00 18.26
C VAL A 403 1.16 8.47 18.96
N ALA A 404 0.80 7.85 20.10
CA ALA A 404 -0.36 8.24 20.88
C ALA A 404 -0.29 9.73 21.28
N GLY A 405 -1.37 10.48 21.04
CA GLY A 405 -1.43 11.92 21.31
C GLY A 405 -0.88 12.83 20.21
N VAL A 406 -0.16 12.30 19.21
CA VAL A 406 0.43 13.12 18.13
C VAL A 406 -0.63 13.55 17.14
N TYR A 407 -1.43 12.61 16.63
CA TYR A 407 -2.40 12.83 15.55
C TYR A 407 -3.83 13.08 16.04
N ASP A 408 -4.05 12.97 17.35
CA ASP A 408 -5.40 12.97 17.96
C ASP A 408 -6.08 14.34 17.88
N LYS A 409 -5.30 15.42 17.76
CA LYS A 409 -5.81 16.79 17.67
C LYS A 409 -5.48 17.39 16.31
N SER A 410 -6.49 17.89 15.62
CA SER A 410 -6.26 18.69 14.42
C SER A 410 -5.65 20.05 14.77
N ILE A 411 -4.86 20.58 13.84
CA ILE A 411 -4.29 21.92 13.90
C ILE A 411 -4.89 22.71 12.73
N ASP A 412 -5.45 23.89 13.03
CA ASP A 412 -5.97 24.84 12.04
C ASP A 412 -5.09 26.11 12.11
N ARG A 413 -4.21 26.28 11.13
CA ARG A 413 -3.32 27.44 11.01
C ARG A 413 -3.85 28.37 9.92
N GLU A 414 -3.36 29.61 9.91
CA GLU A 414 -3.70 30.56 8.85
C GLU A 414 -3.22 30.04 7.48
N SER A 415 -4.16 29.93 6.53
CA SER A 415 -3.93 29.37 5.20
C SER A 415 -4.60 30.24 4.10
N ALA A 416 -4.73 29.71 2.88
CA ALA A 416 -5.32 30.43 1.77
C ALA A 416 -6.74 30.93 2.08
N TYR A 417 -7.54 30.15 2.82
CA TYR A 417 -8.89 30.53 3.18
C TYR A 417 -8.95 31.82 4.00
N GLU A 418 -8.15 31.93 5.06
CA GLU A 418 -8.11 33.13 5.92
C GLU A 418 -7.54 34.32 5.15
N THR A 419 -6.46 34.12 4.39
CA THR A 419 -5.78 35.18 3.66
C THR A 419 -6.65 35.81 2.57
N LEU A 420 -7.42 34.99 1.84
CA LEU A 420 -8.29 35.46 0.74
C LEU A 420 -9.59 36.09 1.22
N LYS A 421 -9.98 35.88 2.49
CA LYS A 421 -11.21 36.43 3.09
C LYS A 421 -10.97 37.63 3.99
N ALA A 422 -9.71 37.94 4.29
CA ALA A 422 -9.28 39.17 4.97
C ALA A 422 -9.44 40.38 4.03
#